data_AF-A0A662IM17-F1
#
_entry.id   AF-A0A662IM17-F1
#
_cell.length_a   1.000
_cell.length_b   1.000
_cell.length_c   1.000
_cell.angle_alpha   90.00
_cell.angle_beta   90.00
_cell.angle_gamma   90.00
#
_symmetry.space_group_name_H-M   'P 1'
#
loop_
_entity.id
_entity.type
_entity.pdbx_description
1 polymer ?
#
loop_
_entity_poly.entity_id
_entity_poly.type
_entity_poly.pdbx_seq_one_letter_code
_entity_poly.pdbx_strand_id
1 'polypeptide(L)'
;MRGIAVGAQDAGYNVTYWDVLLINYQVEFEWVPLPESCTNMAAWGNATADGRLIVGSNFDYPRGRGYAYIVMIIAYSENGNAFISFGIAGRLGNNFQMNDKGLVHESNKGPNARPEDIGYGVTDFIIGPYIAMTCSTAEEARDVLLRFTPTNG
;
A
#
# COMPACT_ATOMS: atom_id res chain seq x y z
N MET A 1 -4.84 0.22 12.93
CA MET A 1 -5.28 1.65 12.98
C MET A 1 -5.61 2.14 14.38
N ARG A 2 -6.52 1.52 15.16
CA ARG A 2 -6.78 1.96 16.55
C ARG A 2 -5.51 2.08 17.41
N GLY A 3 -4.61 1.09 17.32
CA GLY A 3 -3.32 1.14 18.02
C GLY A 3 -2.42 2.32 17.61
N ILE A 4 -2.47 2.76 16.34
CA ILE A 4 -1.75 3.94 15.86
C ILE A 4 -2.33 5.20 16.53
N ALA A 5 -3.66 5.34 16.55
CA ALA A 5 -4.33 6.47 17.20
C ALA A 5 -4.03 6.52 18.70
N VAL A 6 -4.14 5.38 19.40
CA VAL A 6 -3.80 5.27 20.83
C VAL A 6 -2.34 5.64 21.06
N GLY A 7 -1.40 5.10 20.29
CA GLY A 7 0.02 5.45 20.43
C GLY A 7 0.31 6.94 20.21
N ALA A 8 -0.39 7.59 19.27
CA ALA A 8 -0.29 9.03 19.07
C ALA A 8 -0.88 9.82 20.24
N GLN A 9 -2.01 9.37 20.80
CA GLN A 9 -2.64 9.97 21.99
C GLN A 9 -1.77 9.83 23.24
N ASP A 10 -1.15 8.67 23.45
CA ASP A 10 -0.20 8.42 24.53
C ASP A 10 1.04 9.32 24.42
N ALA A 11 1.43 9.68 23.20
CA ALA A 11 2.48 10.66 22.92
C ALA A 11 2.02 12.13 23.03
N GLY A 12 0.77 12.38 23.41
CA GLY A 12 0.20 13.72 23.65
C GLY A 12 -0.39 14.40 22.40
N TYR A 13 -0.55 13.68 21.29
CA TYR A 13 -1.16 14.23 20.07
C TYR A 13 -2.67 13.98 20.04
N ASN A 14 -3.43 14.98 19.58
CA ASN A 14 -4.88 14.85 19.37
C ASN A 14 -5.18 14.17 18.02
N VAL A 15 -4.93 12.85 17.93
CA VAL A 15 -5.17 12.03 16.74
C VAL A 15 -6.25 11.01 17.06
N THR A 16 -7.30 10.96 16.26
CA THR A 16 -8.40 10.00 16.41
C THR A 16 -8.24 8.81 15.46
N TYR A 17 -9.04 7.76 15.68
CA TYR A 17 -9.16 6.67 14.71
C TYR A 17 -9.53 7.17 13.31
N TRP A 18 -10.40 8.18 13.21
CA TRP A 18 -10.85 8.73 11.94
C TRP A 18 -9.75 9.48 11.20
N ASP A 19 -8.86 10.16 11.94
CA ASP A 19 -7.68 10.81 11.34
C ASP A 19 -6.73 9.77 10.73
N VAL A 20 -6.48 8.66 11.45
CA VAL A 20 -5.67 7.54 10.93
C VAL A 20 -6.33 6.88 9.73
N LEU A 21 -7.65 6.67 9.77
CA LEU A 21 -8.38 6.12 8.63
C LEU A 21 -8.27 7.04 7.41
N LEU A 22 -8.44 8.35 7.62
CA LEU A 22 -8.33 9.36 6.57
C LEU A 22 -6.92 9.39 5.95
N ILE A 23 -5.86 9.26 6.75
CA ILE A 23 -4.47 9.14 6.28
C ILE A 23 -4.29 7.93 5.33
N ASN A 24 -4.96 6.82 5.62
CA ASN A 24 -4.88 5.62 4.77
C ASN A 24 -5.70 5.74 3.49
N TYR A 25 -6.77 6.53 3.48
CA TYR A 25 -7.56 6.85 2.29
C TYR A 25 -7.12 8.12 1.56
N GLN A 26 -6.01 8.74 1.96
CA GLN A 26 -5.61 10.05 1.49
C GLN A 26 -5.58 10.17 -0.05
N VAL A 27 -5.03 9.16 -0.73
CA VAL A 27 -4.91 9.15 -2.20
C VAL A 27 -6.28 9.19 -2.90
N GLU A 28 -7.35 8.77 -2.22
CA GLU A 28 -8.73 8.80 -2.74
C GLU A 28 -9.38 10.18 -2.62
N PHE A 29 -8.94 10.96 -1.63
CA PHE A 29 -9.39 12.34 -1.41
C PHE A 29 -8.52 13.35 -2.17
N GLU A 30 -7.33 12.94 -2.59
CA GLU A 30 -6.47 13.68 -3.50
C GLU A 30 -7.07 13.64 -4.92
N TRP A 31 -8.23 14.29 -5.11
CA TRP A 31 -8.81 14.70 -6.41
C TRP A 31 -7.98 15.80 -7.08
N VAL A 32 -6.67 15.75 -6.89
CA VAL A 32 -5.76 16.81 -7.32
C VAL A 32 -5.36 16.53 -8.76
N PRO A 33 -5.46 17.51 -9.67
CA PRO A 33 -4.99 17.39 -11.06
C PRO A 33 -3.46 17.49 -11.14
N LEU A 34 -2.75 16.77 -10.29
CA LEU A 34 -1.29 16.69 -10.30
C LEU A 34 -0.89 15.26 -10.67
N PRO A 35 0.15 15.08 -11.50
CA PRO A 35 0.63 13.77 -11.87
C PRO A 35 1.35 13.17 -10.66
N GLU A 36 0.61 12.53 -9.76
CA GLU A 36 1.20 11.48 -8.94
C GLU A 36 1.60 10.38 -9.92
N SER A 37 2.90 10.23 -10.12
CA SER A 37 3.46 9.19 -10.95
C SER A 37 3.97 8.11 -10.01
N CYS A 38 3.68 6.87 -10.34
CA CYS A 38 4.30 5.75 -9.68
C CYS A 38 4.83 4.89 -10.79
N THR A 39 5.97 4.25 -10.59
CA THR A 39 6.53 3.30 -11.55
C THR A 39 6.87 2.03 -10.81
N ASN A 40 6.33 0.90 -11.27
CA ASN A 40 6.69 -0.41 -10.76
C ASN A 40 7.32 -1.23 -11.89
N MET A 41 8.22 -2.13 -11.54
CA MET A 41 8.90 -3.01 -12.47
C MET A 41 9.15 -4.37 -11.83
N ALA A 42 8.93 -5.43 -12.60
CA ALA A 42 9.28 -6.79 -12.23
C ALA A 42 9.96 -7.47 -13.42
N ALA A 43 11.10 -8.10 -13.18
CA ALA A 43 11.86 -8.88 -14.16
C ALA A 43 12.29 -10.21 -13.54
N TRP A 44 12.19 -11.31 -14.30
CA TRP A 44 12.59 -12.64 -13.86
C TRP A 44 12.94 -13.53 -15.05
N GLY A 45 13.39 -14.77 -14.79
CA GLY A 45 13.77 -15.71 -15.84
C GLY A 45 14.90 -15.14 -16.71
N ASN A 46 14.79 -15.29 -18.03
CA ASN A 46 15.84 -14.85 -18.96
C ASN A 46 16.03 -13.31 -19.00
N ALA A 47 15.18 -12.52 -18.35
CA ALA A 47 15.37 -11.07 -18.20
C ALA A 47 16.35 -10.70 -17.07
N THR A 48 16.82 -11.68 -16.29
CA THR A 48 17.71 -11.50 -15.12
C THR A 48 18.89 -12.45 -15.19
N ALA A 49 20.03 -12.07 -14.59
CA ALA A 49 21.29 -12.82 -14.74
C ALA A 49 21.26 -14.25 -14.18
N ASP A 50 20.45 -14.50 -13.15
CA ASP A 50 20.34 -15.80 -12.46
C ASP A 50 18.91 -16.37 -12.47
N GLY A 51 18.01 -15.79 -13.26
CA GLY A 51 16.61 -16.22 -13.35
C GLY A 51 15.72 -15.78 -12.19
N ARG A 52 16.26 -15.15 -11.15
CA ARG A 52 15.49 -14.75 -9.95
C ARG A 52 14.67 -13.48 -10.20
N LEU A 53 13.61 -13.33 -9.42
CA LEU A 53 12.76 -12.15 -9.46
C LEU A 53 13.52 -10.92 -8.92
N ILE A 54 13.56 -9.86 -9.73
CA ILE A 54 13.95 -8.50 -9.36
C ILE A 54 12.72 -7.62 -9.48
N VAL A 55 12.39 -6.93 -8.39
CA VAL A 55 11.28 -5.97 -8.32
C VAL A 55 11.81 -4.59 -7.95
N GLY A 56 11.13 -3.55 -8.39
CA GLY A 56 11.49 -2.18 -8.11
C GLY A 56 10.28 -1.28 -8.20
N SER A 57 10.13 -0.41 -7.20
CA SER A 57 9.04 0.54 -7.14
C SER A 57 9.57 1.94 -6.87
N ASN A 58 9.01 2.91 -7.56
CA ASN A 58 9.18 4.32 -7.30
C ASN A 58 7.82 4.93 -7.01
N PHE A 59 7.76 5.71 -5.92
CA PHE A 59 6.55 6.35 -5.46
C PHE A 59 6.72 7.86 -5.45
N ASP A 60 6.22 8.54 -6.48
CA ASP A 60 6.42 9.98 -6.65
C ASP A 60 5.33 10.79 -5.98
N TYR A 61 5.75 11.80 -5.21
CA TYR A 61 4.88 12.86 -4.76
C TYR A 61 5.39 14.24 -5.18
N PRO A 62 4.47 15.18 -5.50
CA PRO A 62 4.86 16.55 -5.79
C PRO A 62 5.57 17.19 -4.59
N ARG A 63 6.68 17.86 -4.90
CA ARG A 63 7.55 18.53 -3.94
C ARG A 63 6.75 19.47 -3.03
N GLY A 64 6.97 19.38 -1.71
CA GLY A 64 6.36 20.28 -0.72
C GLY A 64 5.10 19.76 -0.03
N ARG A 65 4.57 18.59 -0.42
CA ARG A 65 3.58 17.86 0.41
C ARG A 65 4.30 17.06 1.49
N GLY A 66 3.72 16.98 2.69
CA GLY A 66 4.32 16.56 3.97
C GLY A 66 4.86 15.12 4.10
N TYR A 67 5.36 14.54 3.02
CA TYR A 67 5.96 13.20 2.92
C TYR A 67 7.44 13.17 3.34
N ALA A 68 7.90 14.15 4.12
CA ALA A 68 9.31 14.29 4.50
C ALA A 68 9.83 13.15 5.40
N TYR A 69 8.93 12.33 5.96
CA TYR A 69 9.25 11.24 6.88
C TYR A 69 8.57 9.95 6.44
N ILE A 70 9.20 9.25 5.49
CA ILE A 70 8.83 7.87 5.14
C ILE A 70 9.40 6.93 6.21
N VAL A 71 8.57 6.01 6.66
CA VAL A 71 8.94 4.94 7.58
C VAL A 71 8.98 3.61 6.85
N MET A 72 9.91 2.75 7.26
CA MET A 72 9.89 1.33 6.94
C MET A 72 9.02 0.62 7.98
N ILE A 73 8.09 -0.19 7.51
CA ILE A 73 7.19 -0.97 8.35
C ILE A 73 7.62 -2.43 8.23
N ILE A 74 8.05 -3.03 9.34
CA ILE A 74 8.30 -4.47 9.44
C ILE A 74 7.29 -5.01 10.43
N ALA A 75 6.39 -5.88 9.95
CA ALA A 75 5.29 -6.40 10.74
C ALA A 75 5.43 -7.92 10.89
N TYR A 76 5.32 -8.38 12.14
CA TYR A 76 5.28 -9.78 12.51
C TYR A 76 3.85 -10.11 12.96
N SER A 77 3.09 -10.78 12.09
CA SER A 77 1.74 -11.21 12.41
C SER A 77 1.77 -12.46 13.28
N GLU A 78 0.88 -12.55 14.28
CA GLU A 78 0.70 -13.77 15.07
C GLU A 78 0.10 -14.91 14.23
N ASN A 79 -0.75 -14.57 13.25
CA ASN A 79 -1.51 -15.51 12.43
C ASN A 79 -1.38 -15.18 10.93
N GLY A 80 -0.16 -15.01 10.45
CA GLY A 80 0.09 -14.69 9.04
C GLY A 80 1.58 -14.59 8.72
N ASN A 81 1.88 -14.06 7.55
CA ASN A 81 3.24 -13.89 7.07
C ASN A 81 3.88 -12.64 7.67
N ALA A 82 5.17 -12.71 8.00
CA ALA A 82 5.93 -11.50 8.28
C ALA A 82 6.11 -10.73 6.96
N PHE A 83 5.97 -9.41 7.01
CA PHE A 83 6.11 -8.57 5.82
C PHE A 83 6.84 -7.27 6.09
N ILE A 84 7.39 -6.70 5.02
CA ILE A 84 7.96 -5.37 4.99
C ILE A 84 7.20 -4.50 3.98
N SER A 85 6.98 -3.24 4.34
CA SER A 85 6.44 -2.20 3.49
C SER A 85 7.08 -0.86 3.84
N PHE A 86 6.68 0.18 3.12
CA PHE A 86 7.06 1.56 3.38
C PHE A 86 5.79 2.40 3.43
N GLY A 87 5.83 3.56 4.07
CA GLY A 87 4.71 4.48 4.06
C GLY A 87 5.01 5.74 4.83
N ILE A 88 4.08 6.69 4.82
CA ILE A 88 4.12 7.77 5.80
C ILE A 88 3.72 7.25 7.18
N ALA A 89 4.23 7.91 8.22
CA ALA A 89 3.79 7.63 9.59
C ALA A 89 2.25 7.72 9.68
N GLY A 90 1.62 6.64 10.16
CA GLY A 90 0.17 6.51 10.25
C GLY A 90 -0.49 5.67 9.16
N ARG A 91 0.18 5.40 8.04
CA ARG A 91 -0.28 4.40 7.05
C ARG A 91 0.10 2.97 7.45
N LEU A 92 -0.70 2.01 6.99
CA LEU A 92 -0.40 0.58 7.15
C LEU A 92 0.62 0.07 6.13
N GLY A 93 0.76 0.78 5.03
CA GLY A 93 1.71 0.53 3.96
C GLY A 93 1.45 1.51 2.82
N ASN A 94 2.07 1.22 1.69
CA ASN A 94 1.99 2.04 0.50
C ASN A 94 2.04 1.13 -0.74
N ASN A 95 2.40 1.66 -1.90
CA ASN A 95 2.38 0.95 -3.18
C ASN A 95 3.36 -0.24 -3.34
N PHE A 96 4.10 -0.62 -2.28
CA PHE A 96 5.03 -1.74 -2.28
C PHE A 96 4.96 -2.51 -0.96
N GLN A 97 4.80 -3.83 -1.02
CA GLN A 97 5.03 -4.74 0.10
C GLN A 97 5.67 -6.06 -0.37
N MET A 98 6.45 -6.69 0.50
CA MET A 98 6.90 -8.07 0.29
C MET A 98 6.88 -8.87 1.59
N ASN A 99 6.67 -10.19 1.50
CA ASN A 99 6.57 -11.05 2.67
C ASN A 99 7.58 -12.20 2.69
N ASP A 100 7.62 -12.90 3.82
CA ASP A 100 8.53 -14.02 4.10
C ASP A 100 8.30 -15.28 3.23
N LYS A 101 7.26 -15.31 2.41
CA LYS A 101 7.00 -16.35 1.41
C LYS A 101 7.57 -16.02 0.03
N GLY A 102 8.13 -14.82 -0.13
CA GLY A 102 8.63 -14.31 -1.40
C GLY A 102 7.55 -13.69 -2.29
N LEU A 103 6.34 -13.47 -1.77
CA LEU A 103 5.31 -12.71 -2.48
C LEU A 103 5.68 -11.22 -2.43
N VAL A 104 5.59 -10.57 -3.59
CA VAL A 104 5.69 -9.12 -3.73
C VAL A 104 4.38 -8.60 -4.30
N HIS A 105 3.87 -7.52 -3.72
CA HIS A 105 2.73 -6.78 -4.24
C HIS A 105 3.16 -5.33 -4.48
N GLU A 106 3.00 -4.89 -5.73
CA GLU A 106 3.26 -3.53 -6.17
C GLU A 106 2.00 -2.98 -6.85
N SER A 107 1.67 -1.71 -6.59
CA SER A 107 0.48 -1.07 -7.16
C SER A 107 0.77 0.31 -7.74
N ASN A 108 -0.02 0.70 -8.73
CA ASN A 108 -0.02 2.05 -9.30
C ASN A 108 -1.47 2.50 -9.35
N LYS A 109 -1.72 3.77 -9.05
CA LYS A 109 -3.05 4.34 -9.24
C LYS A 109 -3.36 4.52 -10.72
N GLY A 110 -4.47 3.96 -11.19
CA GLY A 110 -4.97 4.16 -12.55
C GLY A 110 -5.89 5.37 -12.67
N PRO A 111 -6.06 5.94 -13.88
CA PRO A 111 -7.14 6.88 -14.12
C PRO A 111 -8.51 6.17 -14.16
N ASN A 112 -9.54 6.81 -13.60
CA ASN A 112 -10.92 6.36 -13.75
C ASN A 112 -11.44 6.72 -15.15
N ALA A 113 -11.44 5.76 -16.07
CA ALA A 113 -11.82 5.99 -17.46
C ALA A 113 -13.31 5.70 -17.72
N ARG A 114 -13.93 4.87 -16.88
CA ARG A 114 -15.28 4.34 -17.07
C ARG A 114 -16.14 4.60 -15.83
N PRO A 115 -17.48 4.71 -15.97
CA PRO A 115 -18.37 4.92 -14.83
C PRO A 115 -18.25 3.83 -13.75
N GLU A 116 -17.99 2.57 -14.13
CA GLU A 116 -17.79 1.46 -13.20
C GLU A 116 -16.46 1.54 -12.42
N ASP A 117 -15.50 2.37 -12.85
CA ASP A 117 -14.25 2.60 -12.12
C ASP A 117 -14.48 3.51 -10.89
N ILE A 118 -15.67 4.13 -10.77
CA ILE A 118 -16.03 4.99 -9.64
C ILE A 118 -16.84 4.19 -8.62
N GLY A 119 -16.26 3.97 -7.43
CA GLY A 119 -16.84 3.14 -6.39
C GLY A 119 -16.41 3.54 -4.98
N TYR A 120 -17.18 3.04 -4.01
CA TYR A 120 -16.80 3.08 -2.60
C TYR A 120 -16.21 1.73 -2.22
N GLY A 121 -14.95 1.73 -1.81
CA GLY A 121 -14.19 0.50 -1.61
C GLY A 121 -13.14 0.60 -0.51
N VAL A 122 -12.21 -0.35 -0.54
CA VAL A 122 -11.03 -0.34 0.32
C VAL A 122 -9.81 0.06 -0.52
N THR A 123 -9.06 1.03 -0.02
CA THR A 123 -7.85 1.54 -0.69
C THR A 123 -6.71 0.55 -0.65
N ASP A 124 -5.85 0.60 -1.66
CA ASP A 124 -4.70 -0.29 -1.78
C ASP A 124 -3.73 -0.18 -0.60
N PHE A 125 -3.64 0.98 0.06
CA PHE A 125 -2.81 1.15 1.25
C PHE A 125 -3.28 0.33 2.46
N ILE A 126 -4.48 -0.25 2.38
CA ILE A 126 -5.01 -1.22 3.35
C ILE A 126 -4.99 -2.63 2.76
N ILE A 127 -5.42 -2.80 1.50
CA ILE A 127 -5.48 -4.12 0.85
C ILE A 127 -4.08 -4.72 0.68
N GLY A 128 -3.09 -3.95 0.25
CA GLY A 128 -1.73 -4.42 0.03
C GLY A 128 -1.09 -5.03 1.29
N PRO A 129 -1.03 -4.33 2.44
CA PRO A 129 -0.59 -4.92 3.70
C PRO A 129 -1.41 -6.13 4.13
N TYR A 130 -2.72 -6.15 3.86
CA TYR A 130 -3.57 -7.32 4.10
C TYR A 130 -3.14 -8.53 3.24
N ILE A 131 -2.88 -8.33 1.95
CA ILE A 131 -2.33 -9.35 1.04
C ILE A 131 -0.98 -9.84 1.55
N ALA A 132 -0.06 -8.93 1.86
CA ALA A 132 1.27 -9.28 2.33
C ALA A 132 1.22 -10.12 3.61
N MET A 133 0.27 -9.84 4.50
CA MET A 133 0.07 -10.57 5.75
C MET A 133 -0.65 -11.92 5.58
N THR A 134 -1.57 -12.04 4.62
CA THR A 134 -2.51 -13.19 4.54
C THR A 134 -2.29 -14.13 3.36
N CYS A 135 -1.59 -13.68 2.30
CA CYS A 135 -1.35 -14.46 1.09
C CYS A 135 0.10 -14.92 1.02
N SER A 136 0.31 -16.16 0.59
CA SER A 136 1.62 -16.78 0.37
C SER A 136 1.96 -16.93 -1.10
N THR A 137 0.98 -16.79 -2.01
CA THR A 137 1.19 -16.89 -3.46
C THR A 137 0.51 -15.77 -4.24
N ALA A 138 0.92 -15.59 -5.50
CA ALA A 138 0.32 -14.61 -6.39
C ALA A 138 -1.14 -14.93 -6.73
N GLU A 139 -1.51 -16.23 -6.78
CA GLU A 139 -2.89 -16.67 -7.00
C GLU A 139 -3.80 -16.30 -5.83
N GLU A 140 -3.33 -16.49 -4.60
CA GLU A 140 -4.07 -16.06 -3.40
C GLU A 140 -4.25 -14.54 -3.38
N ALA A 141 -3.18 -13.80 -3.70
CA ALA A 141 -3.23 -12.34 -3.80
C ALA A 141 -4.23 -11.87 -4.86
N ARG A 142 -4.21 -12.47 -6.06
CA ARG A 142 -5.20 -12.22 -7.12
C ARG A 142 -6.62 -12.47 -6.63
N ASP A 143 -6.86 -13.59 -5.97
CA ASP A 143 -8.19 -13.95 -5.48
C ASP A 143 -8.69 -12.96 -4.42
N VAL A 144 -7.80 -12.44 -3.58
CA VAL A 144 -8.11 -11.36 -2.64
C VAL A 144 -8.45 -10.07 -3.38
N LEU A 145 -7.63 -9.63 -4.34
CA LEU A 145 -7.85 -8.41 -5.13
C LEU A 145 -9.20 -8.45 -5.86
N LEU A 146 -9.59 -9.60 -6.41
CA LEU A 146 -10.86 -9.76 -7.13
C LEU A 146 -12.10 -9.82 -6.20
N ARG A 147 -11.91 -10.05 -4.90
CA ARG A 147 -13.02 -10.10 -3.92
C ARG A 147 -13.37 -8.73 -3.35
N PHE A 148 -12.41 -7.83 -3.27
CA PHE A 148 -12.63 -6.48 -2.75
C PHE A 148 -13.04 -5.55 -3.88
N THR A 149 -14.01 -4.68 -3.59
CA THR A 149 -14.24 -3.50 -4.43
C THR A 149 -13.11 -2.52 -4.15
N PRO A 150 -12.23 -2.22 -5.11
CA PRO A 150 -11.22 -1.19 -4.93
C PRO A 150 -11.89 0.18 -4.77
N THR A 151 -11.18 1.12 -4.16
CA THR A 151 -11.52 2.54 -4.25
C THR A 151 -11.31 3.06 -5.68
N ASN A 152 -11.66 4.32 -5.91
CA ASN A 152 -11.55 4.99 -7.21
C ASN A 152 -10.12 4.92 -7.78
N GLY A 153 -9.88 3.98 -8.70
CA GLY A 153 -8.67 3.90 -9.53
C GLY A 153 -7.51 3.09 -8.95
#